data_AF-A0A086T8H1-F1
#
_entry.id   AF-A0A086T8H1-F1
#
_cell.length_a   1.000
_cell.length_b   1.000
_cell.length_c   1.000
_cell.angle_alpha   90.00
_cell.angle_beta   90.00
_cell.angle_gamma   90.00
#
_symmetry.space_group_name_H-M   'P 1'
#
loop_
_entity.id
_entity.type
_entity.pdbx_description
1 polymer ?
#
loop_
_entity_poly.entity_id
_entity_poly.type
_entity_poly.pdbx_seq_one_letter_code
_entity_poly.pdbx_strand_id
1 'polypeptide(L)' 'MWEMGRGETPETCEWDVEGGELRALEELLSAMLAYEPAERPTAQQFMESEYMTTWAMPAWRRQQARGQELGGQVAWKP' A
#
# COMPACT_ATOMS: atom_id res chain seq x y z
N MET A 1 0.40 -0.74 12.77
CA MET A 1 -0.35 -1.38 11.67
C MET A 1 -0.15 -0.48 10.46
N TRP A 2 0.06 -1.01 9.25
CA TRP A 2 0.50 -0.25 8.07
C TRP A 2 -0.45 0.90 7.72
N GLU A 3 -0.20 2.08 8.26
CA GLU A 3 -0.80 3.29 7.74
C GLU A 3 -0.17 3.51 6.37
N MET A 4 -1.01 3.65 5.34
CA MET A 4 -0.61 3.90 3.95
C MET A 4 -1.07 5.29 3.50
N GLY A 5 -1.46 6.14 4.45
CA GLY A 5 -1.89 7.51 4.24
C GLY A 5 -3.26 7.66 3.57
N ARG A 6 -4.00 6.55 3.37
CA ARG A 6 -5.35 6.57 2.80
C ARG A 6 -6.32 7.28 3.74
N GLY A 7 -7.13 8.19 3.20
CA GLY A 7 -8.12 8.97 3.95
C GLY A 7 -7.54 10.09 4.82
N GLU A 8 -6.22 10.29 4.84
CA GLU A 8 -5.58 11.39 5.59
C GLU A 8 -5.63 12.73 4.85
N THR A 9 -5.63 12.72 3.52
CA THR A 9 -5.75 13.94 2.69
C THR A 9 -6.81 13.76 1.60
N PRO A 10 -7.36 14.85 1.03
CA PRO A 10 -8.33 14.76 -0.06
C PRO A 10 -7.84 13.90 -1.24
N GLU A 11 -6.54 13.98 -1.55
CA GLU A 11 -5.91 13.26 -2.67
C GLU A 11 -5.70 11.77 -2.39
N THR A 12 -5.80 11.33 -1.14
CA THR A 12 -5.67 9.92 -0.74
C THR A 12 -7.00 9.33 -0.25
N CYS A 13 -8.09 10.07 -0.39
CA CYS A 13 -9.42 9.69 0.08
C CYS A 13 -10.08 8.65 -0.83
N GLU A 14 -9.81 8.73 -2.14
CA GLU A 14 -10.46 7.90 -3.15
C GLU A 14 -9.54 6.81 -3.72
N TRP A 15 -10.14 5.82 -4.35
CA TRP A 15 -9.43 4.80 -5.12
C TRP A 15 -9.26 5.28 -6.55
N ASP A 16 -8.11 5.03 -7.15
CA ASP A 16 -7.89 5.28 -8.56
C ASP A 16 -8.55 4.18 -9.40
N VAL A 17 -9.87 4.25 -9.53
CA VAL A 17 -10.67 3.25 -10.25
C VAL A 17 -10.40 3.31 -11.74
N GLU A 18 -10.24 4.51 -12.32
CA GLU A 18 -9.95 4.68 -13.75
C GLU A 18 -8.55 4.16 -14.10
N GLY A 19 -7.55 4.40 -13.23
CA GLY A 19 -6.20 3.84 -13.36
C GLY A 19 -6.10 2.35 -13.03
N GLY A 20 -7.18 1.72 -12.55
CA GLY A 20 -7.25 0.29 -12.31
C GLY A 20 -6.78 -0.19 -10.93
N GLU A 21 -6.55 0.72 -9.98
CA GLU A 21 -6.05 0.39 -8.64
C GLU A 21 -6.92 -0.65 -7.93
N LEU A 22 -8.24 -0.46 -7.96
CA LEU A 22 -9.18 -1.36 -7.30
C LEU A 22 -9.13 -2.76 -7.92
N ARG A 23 -9.00 -2.83 -9.24
CA ARG A 23 -8.89 -4.10 -9.96
C ARG A 23 -7.58 -4.81 -9.64
N ALA A 24 -6.46 -4.09 -9.65
CA ALA A 24 -5.16 -4.65 -9.29
C ALA A 24 -5.15 -5.18 -7.84
N LEU A 25 -5.85 -4.49 -6.92
CA LEU A 25 -6.04 -4.96 -5.55
C LEU A 25 -6.89 -6.23 -5.49
N GLU A 26 -8.01 -6.26 -6.21
CA GLU A 26 -8.89 -7.43 -6.26
C GLU A 26 -8.16 -8.67 -6.80
N GLU A 27 -7.38 -8.51 -7.88
CA GLU A 27 -6.59 -9.59 -8.47
C GLU A 27 -5.51 -10.08 -7.49
N LEU A 28 -4.82 -9.18 -6.79
CA LEU A 28 -3.83 -9.54 -5.76
C LEU A 28 -4.46 -10.30 -4.60
N LEU A 29 -5.57 -9.81 -4.06
CA LEU A 29 -6.27 -10.45 -2.93
C LEU A 29 -6.83 -11.81 -3.34
N SER A 30 -7.37 -11.93 -4.55
CA SER A 30 -7.85 -13.21 -5.08
C SER A 30 -6.73 -14.24 -5.16
N ALA A 31 -5.54 -13.84 -5.64
CA ALA A 31 -4.37 -14.72 -5.68
C ALA A 31 -3.88 -15.12 -4.26
N MET A 32 -3.88 -14.18 -3.30
CA MET A 32 -3.51 -14.47 -1.91
C MET A 32 -4.49 -15.42 -1.21
N LEU A 33 -5.76 -15.38 -1.60
CA LEU A 33 -6.83 -16.19 -1.04
C LEU A 33 -7.10 -17.46 -1.85
N ALA A 34 -6.18 -17.85 -2.75
CA ALA A 34 -6.26 -19.11 -3.46
C ALA A 34 -6.42 -20.28 -2.49
N TYR A 35 -7.31 -21.21 -2.86
CA TYR A 35 -7.66 -22.35 -2.01
C TYR A 35 -6.43 -23.20 -1.71
N GLU A 36 -5.70 -23.60 -2.76
CA GLU A 36 -4.47 -24.35 -2.66
C GLU A 36 -3.30 -23.43 -2.24
N PRO A 37 -2.63 -23.70 -1.10
CA PRO A 37 -1.52 -22.87 -0.65
C PRO A 37 -0.37 -22.75 -1.67
N ALA A 38 -0.14 -23.79 -2.49
CA ALA A 38 0.89 -23.76 -3.52
C ALA A 38 0.61 -22.76 -4.65
N GLU A 39 -0.64 -22.32 -4.82
CA GLU A 39 -1.04 -21.33 -5.83
C GLU A 39 -0.93 -19.89 -5.31
N ARG A 40 -0.74 -19.69 -4.00
CA ARG A 40 -0.63 -18.35 -3.41
C ARG A 40 0.71 -17.73 -3.77
N PRO A 41 0.75 -16.40 -4.00
CA PRO A 41 2.01 -15.72 -4.27
C PRO A 41 2.93 -15.80 -3.04
N THR A 42 4.21 -15.97 -3.31
CA THR A 42 5.27 -15.78 -2.32
C THR A 42 5.31 -14.32 -1.86
N ALA A 43 5.95 -14.06 -0.72
CA ALA A 43 6.17 -12.69 -0.25
C ALA A 43 6.89 -11.82 -1.29
N GLN A 44 7.83 -12.39 -2.05
CA GLN A 44 8.51 -11.67 -3.13
C GLN A 44 7.53 -11.30 -4.26
N GLN A 45 6.76 -12.27 -4.76
CA GLN A 45 5.76 -12.02 -5.82
C GLN A 45 4.68 -11.03 -5.38
N PHE A 46 4.28 -11.07 -4.11
CA PHE A 46 3.37 -10.09 -3.52
C PHE A 46 3.97 -8.67 -3.62
N MET A 47 5.23 -8.49 -3.20
CA MET A 47 5.90 -7.19 -3.23
C MET A 47 6.12 -6.66 -4.66
N GLU A 48 6.23 -7.56 -5.64
CA GLU A 48 6.40 -7.25 -7.06
C GLU A 48 5.06 -7.04 -7.79
N SER A 49 3.92 -7.28 -7.14
CA SER A 49 2.60 -7.12 -7.76
C SER A 49 2.34 -5.67 -8.19
N GLU A 50 1.47 -5.51 -9.19
CA GLU A 50 1.10 -4.21 -9.73
C GLU A 50 0.52 -3.29 -8.65
N TYR A 51 -0.39 -3.81 -7.82
CA TYR A 51 -0.97 -3.04 -6.72
C TYR A 51 0.12 -2.48 -5.78
N MET A 52 1.07 -3.34 -5.40
CA MET A 52 2.14 -2.98 -4.48
C MET A 52 3.10 -1.96 -5.07
N THR A 53 3.50 -2.14 -6.33
CA THR A 53 4.53 -1.31 -6.97
C THR A 53 4.00 0.04 -7.45
N THR A 54 2.77 0.09 -7.96
CA THR A 54 2.19 1.31 -8.55
C THR A 54 1.51 2.20 -7.50
N TRP A 55 0.78 1.62 -6.53
CA TRP A 55 0.01 2.42 -5.57
C TRP A 55 0.50 2.27 -4.12
N ALA A 56 0.58 1.05 -3.59
CA ALA A 56 0.78 0.84 -2.15
C ALA A 56 2.15 1.33 -1.65
N MET A 57 3.25 0.86 -2.25
CA MET A 57 4.61 1.24 -1.83
C MET A 57 4.89 2.73 -2.03
N PRO A 58 4.49 3.36 -3.16
CA PRO A 58 4.59 4.81 -3.31
C PRO A 58 3.79 5.57 -2.25
N ALA A 59 2.55 5.17 -1.95
CA ALA A 59 1.73 5.82 -0.92
C ALA A 59 2.38 5.76 0.47
N TRP A 60 2.89 4.58 0.84
CA TRP A 60 3.62 4.38 2.09
C TRP A 60 4.88 5.24 2.19
N ARG A 61 5.70 5.28 1.12
CA ARG A 61 6.91 6.13 1.10
C ARG A 61 6.57 7.61 1.24
N ARG A 62 5.51 8.08 0.57
CA ARG A 62 5.02 9.46 0.71
C ARG A 62 4.59 9.74 2.15
N GLN A 63 3.89 8.82 2.79
CA GLN A 63 3.51 8.98 4.19
C GLN A 63 4.72 8.99 5.12
N GLN A 64 5.70 8.10 4.92
CA GLN A 64 6.93 8.13 5.73
C GLN A 64 7.68 9.45 5.59
N ALA A 65 7.79 9.97 4.36
CA ALA A 65 8.41 11.27 4.13
C ALA A 65 7.67 12.38 4.91
N ARG A 66 6.33 12.42 4.84
CA ARG A 66 5.53 13.36 5.64
C ARG A 66 5.72 13.17 7.15
N GLY A 67 5.77 11.93 7.61
CA GLY A 67 6.01 11.58 9.02
C GLY A 67 7.40 12.00 9.49
N GLN A 68 8.41 11.98 8.61
CA GLN A 68 9.76 12.49 8.90
C GLN A 68 9.82 14.02 8.91
N GLU A 69 9.11 14.68 8.00
CA GLU A 69 8.97 16.15 7.98
C GLU A 69 8.26 16.67 9.24
N LEU A 70 7.21 15.98 9.69
CA LEU A 70 6.50 16.27 10.95
C LEU A 70 7.28 15.82 12.19
N GLY A 71 8.03 14.71 12.08
CA GLY A 71 8.89 14.15 13.13
C GLY A 71 10.16 14.94 13.39
N GLY A 72 10.56 15.83 12.48
CA GLY A 72 11.57 16.86 12.73
C GLY A 72 11.14 17.89 13.80
N GLN A 73 9.85 17.96 14.14
CA GLN A 73 9.33 18.79 15.24
C GLN A 73 9.03 18.03 16.53
N VAL A 74 8.99 16.70 16.51
CA VAL A 74 8.74 15.91 17.72
C VAL A 74 9.74 14.76 17.79
N ALA A 75 10.91 15.06 18.36
CA ALA A 75 11.89 14.06 18.76
C ALA A 75 11.22 13.05 19.71
N TRP A 76 11.02 11.82 19.22
CA TRP A 76 10.61 10.70 20.06
C TRP A 76 11.71 10.42 21.08
N LYS A 77 11.41 10.66 22.37
CA LYS A 77 12.21 10.21 23.51
C LYS A 77 11.63 8.87 24.01
N PRO A 78 12.50 7.95 24.47
CA PRO A 78 12.20 6.52 24.59
C PRO A 78 11.08 6.20 25.58
#